data_AF-A0A5J4F9Q3-F1
#
_entry.id   AF-A0A5J4F9Q3-F1
#
_cell.length_a   1.000
_cell.length_b   1.000
_cell.length_c   1.000
_cell.angle_alpha   90.00
_cell.angle_beta   90.00
_cell.angle_gamma   90.00
#
_symmetry.space_group_name_H-M   'P 1'
#
loop_
_entity.id
_entity.type
_entity.pdbx_description
1 polymer ?
#
loop_
_entity_poly.entity_id
_entity_poly.type
_entity_poly.pdbx_seq_one_letter_code
_entity_poly.pdbx_strand_id
1 'polypeptide(L)'
;MKLVMGVDAETGSIGESHVHFGFGNDERFAELMMTTVPENGIAVEDRGFCGFENLLEMSKSGILFIVIIKNNYTLEFEEEGELVYIGSKKQVKCRVISFCDLETKTEYRFATNVDIEIMSNEEIVEGYRQRWAI
;
A
#
# COMPACT_ATOMS: atom_id res chain seq x y z
N MET A 1 2.23 -8.43 13.40
CA MET A 1 0.92 -7.77 13.39
C MET A 1 0.59 -7.46 11.95
N LYS A 2 -0.63 -7.71 11.54
CA LYS A 2 -1.13 -7.49 10.19
C LYS A 2 -2.26 -6.47 10.36
N LEU A 3 -2.10 -5.27 9.80
CA LEU A 3 -2.96 -4.12 10.07
C LEU A 3 -3.42 -3.54 8.74
N VAL A 4 -4.71 -3.24 8.66
CA VAL A 4 -5.35 -2.49 7.57
C VAL A 4 -5.98 -1.27 8.22
N MET A 5 -6.04 -0.17 7.48
CA MET A 5 -6.75 1.06 7.85
C MET A 5 -7.56 1.48 6.63
N GLY A 6 -8.65 2.21 6.83
CA GLY A 6 -9.37 2.86 5.75
C GLY A 6 -9.19 4.35 5.89
N VAL A 7 -8.49 4.98 4.96
CA VAL A 7 -8.51 6.45 4.84
C VAL A 7 -9.60 6.82 3.86
N ASP A 8 -10.47 7.77 4.22
CA ASP A 8 -11.47 8.29 3.30
C ASP A 8 -10.78 9.14 2.22
N ALA A 9 -10.89 8.69 0.97
CA ALA A 9 -10.23 9.30 -0.18
C ALA A 9 -10.73 10.72 -0.50
N GLU A 10 -11.94 11.11 -0.10
CA GLU A 10 -12.50 12.45 -0.39
C GLU A 10 -12.04 13.50 0.62
N THR A 11 -11.87 13.09 1.88
CA THR A 11 -11.56 13.99 2.99
C THR A 11 -10.12 13.87 3.48
N GLY A 12 -9.37 12.85 3.01
CA GLY A 12 -8.06 12.49 3.55
C GLY A 12 -8.12 12.05 5.03
N SER A 13 -9.32 11.88 5.58
CA SER A 13 -9.53 11.60 6.99
C SER A 13 -9.25 10.13 7.26
N ILE A 14 -8.36 9.89 8.21
CA ILE A 14 -8.03 8.54 8.66
C ILE A 14 -9.20 7.99 9.48
N GLY A 15 -9.95 7.04 8.90
CA GLY A 15 -10.93 6.24 9.62
C GLY A 15 -10.23 5.09 10.35
N GLU A 16 -10.42 4.99 11.66
CA GLU A 16 -9.82 3.94 12.50
C GLU A 16 -10.47 2.55 12.32
N SER A 17 -10.55 2.03 11.09
CA SER A 17 -10.91 0.62 10.88
C SER A 17 -9.69 -0.26 11.13
N HIS A 18 -9.46 -0.65 12.39
CA HIS A 18 -8.37 -1.54 12.78
C HIS A 18 -8.77 -3.01 12.58
N VAL A 19 -8.16 -3.68 11.61
CA VAL A 19 -8.32 -5.14 11.44
C VAL A 19 -7.04 -5.83 11.90
N HIS A 20 -7.15 -6.64 12.95
CA HIS A 20 -6.06 -7.51 13.40
C HIS A 20 -6.17 -8.87 12.73
N PHE A 21 -5.29 -9.16 11.76
CA PHE A 21 -5.20 -10.51 11.22
C PHE A 21 -4.26 -11.34 12.10
N GLY A 22 -4.76 -12.47 12.60
CA GLY A 22 -3.93 -13.49 13.27
C GLY A 22 -2.96 -14.19 12.30
N PHE A 23 -2.35 -15.29 12.73
CA PHE A 23 -1.37 -16.08 11.94
C PHE A 23 -1.99 -16.91 10.79
N GLY A 24 -3.22 -16.62 10.35
CA GLY A 24 -3.98 -17.43 9.38
C GLY A 24 -3.75 -17.05 7.92
N ASN A 25 -3.82 -18.08 7.05
CA ASN A 25 -3.48 -18.08 5.63
C ASN A 25 -4.14 -16.99 4.76
N ASP A 26 -3.35 -16.51 3.80
CA ASP A 26 -3.63 -15.41 2.87
C ASP A 26 -4.84 -15.63 1.92
N GLU A 27 -5.41 -16.83 1.83
CA GLU A 27 -6.48 -17.17 0.86
C GLU A 27 -7.85 -16.51 1.10
N ARG A 28 -8.13 -16.00 2.30
CA ARG A 28 -9.38 -15.25 2.60
C ARG A 28 -9.17 -13.75 2.71
N PHE A 29 -7.96 -13.29 2.43
CA PHE A 29 -7.55 -11.94 2.71
C PHE A 29 -8.30 -10.93 1.85
N ALA A 30 -8.39 -11.16 0.54
CA ALA A 30 -9.04 -10.23 -0.37
C ALA A 30 -10.56 -10.12 -0.18
N GLU A 31 -11.27 -11.23 0.05
CA GLU A 31 -12.71 -11.20 0.35
C GLU A 31 -12.98 -10.40 1.64
N LEU A 32 -12.15 -10.61 2.67
CA LEU A 32 -12.22 -9.85 3.91
C LEU A 32 -11.89 -8.37 3.69
N MET A 33 -10.87 -8.06 2.87
CA MET A 33 -10.52 -6.69 2.50
C MET A 33 -11.67 -5.97 1.79
N MET A 34 -12.32 -6.62 0.83
CA MET A 34 -13.49 -6.07 0.13
C MET A 34 -14.67 -5.77 1.07
N THR A 35 -14.83 -6.54 2.15
CA THR A 35 -15.89 -6.30 3.15
C THR A 35 -15.51 -5.29 4.24
N THR A 36 -14.21 -5.04 4.45
CA THR A 36 -13.73 -4.26 5.60
C THR A 36 -13.19 -2.88 5.22
N VAL A 37 -12.66 -2.72 4.01
CA VAL A 37 -12.27 -1.43 3.47
C VAL A 37 -13.55 -0.75 2.95
N PRO A 38 -13.94 0.42 3.48
CA PRO A 38 -15.11 1.14 2.98
C PRO A 38 -14.91 1.54 1.51
N GLU A 39 -16.00 1.90 0.82
CA GLU A 39 -16.00 2.21 -0.63
C GLU A 39 -14.97 3.29 -1.04
N ASN A 40 -14.59 4.17 -0.11
CA ASN A 40 -13.54 5.19 -0.27
C ASN A 40 -12.27 4.93 0.56
N GLY A 41 -12.10 3.72 1.09
CA GLY A 41 -11.02 3.37 2.02
C GLY A 41 -9.71 3.04 1.32
N ILE A 42 -8.59 3.55 1.85
CA ILE A 42 -7.23 3.16 1.43
C ILE A 42 -6.65 2.13 2.38
N ALA A 43 -6.45 0.89 1.90
CA ALA A 43 -5.76 -0.18 2.63
C ALA A 43 -4.28 0.12 2.87
N VAL A 44 -3.87 0.31 4.12
CA VAL A 44 -2.45 0.52 4.48
C VAL A 44 -1.85 -0.75 5.08
N GLU A 45 -0.84 -1.34 4.44
CA GLU A 45 -0.30 -2.66 4.80
C GLU A 45 1.24 -2.71 4.91
N ASP A 46 1.73 -3.61 5.76
CA ASP A 46 3.15 -3.86 5.98
C ASP A 46 3.82 -4.77 4.92
N ARG A 47 5.16 -4.88 5.01
CA ARG A 47 6.01 -5.78 4.20
C ARG A 47 5.57 -7.25 4.17
N GLY A 48 4.78 -7.70 5.15
CA GLY A 48 4.21 -9.05 5.17
C GLY A 48 3.18 -9.31 4.07
N PHE A 49 2.61 -8.26 3.49
CA PHE A 49 1.51 -8.33 2.53
C PHE A 49 1.87 -7.90 1.11
N CYS A 50 3.13 -7.53 0.88
CA CYS A 50 3.60 -7.13 -0.44
C CYS A 50 3.60 -8.26 -1.48
N GLY A 51 3.06 -9.45 -1.19
CA GLY A 51 2.98 -10.56 -2.13
C GLY A 51 2.29 -10.15 -3.42
N PHE A 52 2.85 -10.58 -4.55
CA PHE A 52 2.37 -10.20 -5.88
C PHE A 52 0.87 -10.49 -6.08
N GLU A 53 0.41 -11.69 -5.67
CA GLU A 53 -0.99 -12.10 -5.81
C GLU A 53 -1.94 -11.15 -5.06
N ASN A 54 -1.55 -10.71 -3.86
CA ASN A 54 -2.31 -9.75 -3.06
C ASN A 54 -2.42 -8.38 -3.76
N LEU A 55 -1.29 -7.82 -4.21
CA LEU A 55 -1.27 -6.53 -4.92
C LEU A 55 -2.09 -6.57 -6.22
N LEU A 56 -2.02 -7.68 -6.95
CA LEU A 56 -2.80 -7.91 -8.16
C LEU A 56 -4.30 -7.97 -7.88
N GLU A 57 -4.69 -8.69 -6.83
CA GLU A 57 -6.09 -8.84 -6.45
C GLU A 57 -6.69 -7.51 -5.97
N MET A 58 -6.00 -6.77 -5.09
CA MET A 58 -6.43 -5.44 -4.67
C MET A 58 -6.58 -4.48 -5.86
N SER A 59 -5.59 -4.47 -6.76
CA SER A 59 -5.63 -3.64 -7.97
C SER A 59 -6.81 -4.00 -8.90
N LYS A 60 -7.14 -5.29 -9.05
CA LYS A 60 -8.27 -5.75 -9.88
C LYS A 60 -9.63 -5.48 -9.26
N SER A 61 -9.71 -5.55 -7.93
CA SER A 61 -10.93 -5.31 -7.16
C SER A 61 -11.22 -3.84 -6.91
N GLY A 62 -10.39 -2.92 -7.42
CA GLY A 62 -10.56 -1.47 -7.24
C GLY A 62 -10.23 -0.99 -5.83
N ILE A 63 -9.60 -1.82 -5.01
CA ILE A 63 -9.19 -1.45 -3.65
C ILE A 63 -7.99 -0.51 -3.75
N LEU A 64 -8.10 0.67 -3.14
CA LEU A 64 -6.98 1.58 -2.97
C LEU A 64 -6.03 1.03 -1.91
N PHE A 65 -4.72 1.05 -2.16
CA PHE A 65 -3.73 0.49 -1.24
C PHE A 65 -2.47 1.33 -1.13
N ILE A 66 -1.81 1.23 0.02
CA ILE A 66 -0.45 1.66 0.32
C ILE A 66 0.23 0.48 1.02
N VAL A 67 1.16 -0.18 0.34
CA VAL A 67 1.84 -1.37 0.88
C VAL A 67 3.34 -1.14 0.93
N ILE A 68 3.98 -1.40 2.07
CA ILE A 68 5.44 -1.40 2.15
C ILE A 68 5.96 -2.59 1.34
N ILE A 69 6.81 -2.34 0.35
CA ILE A 69 7.44 -3.38 -0.47
C ILE A 69 8.89 -3.60 -0.05
N LYS A 70 9.41 -4.80 -0.34
CA LYS A 70 10.82 -5.12 -0.12
C LYS A 70 11.69 -4.43 -1.18
N ASN A 71 12.91 -4.03 -0.81
CA ASN A 71 13.82 -3.34 -1.74
C ASN A 71 14.33 -4.24 -2.88
N ASN A 72 14.13 -5.56 -2.79
CA ASN A 72 14.50 -6.53 -3.82
C ASN A 72 13.39 -6.77 -4.86
N TYR A 73 12.30 -6.00 -4.83
CA TYR A 73 11.31 -6.03 -5.91
C TYR A 73 11.92 -5.56 -7.23
N THR A 74 11.66 -6.33 -8.30
CA THR A 74 11.93 -5.88 -9.67
C THR A 74 10.93 -4.79 -10.03
N LEU A 75 11.44 -3.62 -10.42
CA LEU A 75 10.66 -2.47 -10.85
C LEU A 75 10.94 -2.21 -12.35
N GLU A 76 9.89 -2.03 -13.13
CA GLU A 76 9.97 -1.60 -14.53
C GLU A 76 9.19 -0.30 -14.70
N PHE A 77 9.82 0.73 -15.25
CA PHE A 77 9.21 2.04 -15.46
C PHE A 77 8.53 2.12 -16.82
N GLU A 78 7.41 2.83 -16.89
CA GLU A 78 6.79 3.20 -18.16
C GLU A 78 7.55 4.38 -18.80
N GLU A 79 7.64 4.42 -20.13
CA GLU A 79 8.41 5.46 -20.85
C GLU A 79 7.84 6.87 -20.70
N GLU A 80 6.54 7.02 -20.36
CA GLU A 80 5.81 8.30 -20.32
C GLU A 80 5.13 8.63 -18.98
N GLY A 81 5.59 8.09 -17.83
CA GLY A 81 4.96 8.48 -16.56
C GLY A 81 5.62 8.01 -15.26
N GLU A 82 5.00 8.38 -14.14
CA GLU A 82 5.39 8.01 -12.76
C GLU A 82 4.97 6.59 -12.36
N LEU A 83 4.34 5.86 -13.29
CA LEU A 83 3.79 4.54 -13.04
C LEU A 83 4.85 3.45 -13.23
N VAL A 84 4.94 2.59 -12.23
CA VAL A 84 5.91 1.51 -12.10
C VAL A 84 5.18 0.18 -12.10
N TYR A 85 5.70 -0.77 -12.87
CA TYR A 85 5.30 -2.17 -12.85
C TYR A 85 6.14 -2.94 -11.83
N ILE A 86 5.48 -3.70 -10.98
CA ILE A 86 6.14 -4.52 -9.96
C ILE A 86 6.14 -6.00 -10.38
N GLY A 87 7.33 -6.62 -10.41
CA GLY A 87 7.54 -8.06 -10.64
C GLY A 87 7.96 -8.44 -12.08
N SER A 88 8.54 -9.63 -12.25
CA SER A 88 9.24 -10.09 -13.46
C SER A 88 8.34 -10.44 -14.67
N LYS A 89 7.02 -10.28 -14.56
CA LYS A 89 6.04 -10.62 -15.60
C LYS A 89 4.96 -9.54 -15.80
N LYS A 90 5.25 -8.28 -15.43
CA LYS A 90 4.44 -7.06 -15.67
C LYS A 90 2.97 -7.15 -15.23
N GLN A 91 2.63 -7.13 -13.93
CA GLN A 91 1.21 -7.28 -13.55
C GLN A 91 0.65 -6.45 -12.39
N VAL A 92 1.32 -5.41 -11.88
CA VAL A 92 0.61 -4.36 -11.10
C VAL A 92 1.18 -3.02 -11.49
N LYS A 93 0.33 -2.12 -12.02
CA LYS A 93 0.69 -0.74 -12.35
C LYS A 93 0.38 0.15 -11.15
N CYS A 94 1.41 0.77 -10.57
CA CYS A 94 1.26 1.56 -9.35
C CYS A 94 2.36 2.61 -9.26
N ARG A 95 2.20 3.59 -8.37
CA ARG A 95 3.29 4.49 -7.98
C ARG A 95 4.20 3.76 -6.99
N VAL A 96 5.50 4.02 -7.08
CA VAL A 96 6.47 3.56 -6.07
C VAL A 96 7.13 4.75 -5.42
N ILE A 97 6.98 4.86 -4.10
CA ILE A 97 7.53 5.95 -3.30
C ILE A 97 8.70 5.38 -2.50
N SER A 98 9.89 5.97 -2.67
CA SER A 98 11.07 5.61 -1.88
C SER A 98 11.40 6.75 -0.93
N PHE A 99 11.59 6.44 0.35
CA PHE A 99 12.11 7.42 1.31
C PHE A 99 13.13 6.78 2.25
N CYS A 100 14.09 7.60 2.67
CA CYS A 100 15.08 7.21 3.66
C CYS A 100 14.76 7.89 4.98
N ASP A 101 14.65 7.09 6.03
CA ASP A 101 14.70 7.57 7.39
C ASP A 101 16.17 7.71 7.82
N LEU A 102 16.59 8.95 8.10
CA LEU A 102 17.96 9.28 8.46
C LEU A 102 18.29 8.90 9.91
N GLU A 103 17.30 8.82 10.79
CA GLU A 103 17.49 8.46 12.19
C GLU A 103 17.78 6.95 12.30
N THR A 104 16.90 6.14 11.72
CA THR A 104 17.06 4.68 11.70
C THR A 104 18.00 4.18 10.60
N LYS A 105 18.43 5.07 9.69
CA LYS A 105 19.24 4.74 8.50
C LYS A 105 18.61 3.65 7.64
N THR A 106 17.28 3.65 7.55
CA THR A 106 16.50 2.64 6.84
C THR A 106 15.85 3.24 5.61
N GLU A 107 16.02 2.56 4.46
CA GLU A 107 15.26 2.86 3.24
C GLU A 107 13.95 2.06 3.26
N TYR A 108 12.86 2.77 3.03
CA TYR A 108 11.53 2.21 2.85
C TYR A 108 11.05 2.47 1.43
N ARG A 109 10.27 1.51 0.91
CA ARG A 109 9.57 1.64 -0.36
C ARG A 109 8.11 1.31 -0.17
N PHE A 110 7.23 2.11 -0.75
CA PHE A 110 5.80 1.84 -0.81
C PHE A 110 5.38 1.62 -2.25
N ALA A 111 4.46 0.67 -2.46
CA ALA A 111 3.68 0.55 -3.67
C ALA A 111 2.27 1.07 -3.39
N THR A 112 1.73 1.89 -4.28
CA THR A 112 0.37 2.43 -4.13
C THR A 112 -0.31 2.68 -5.46
N ASN A 113 -1.59 2.32 -5.55
CA ASN A 113 -2.48 2.69 -6.66
C ASN A 113 -3.38 3.89 -6.34
N VAL A 114 -3.18 4.54 -5.18
CA VAL A 114 -3.87 5.80 -4.84
C VAL A 114 -3.43 6.85 -5.84
N ASP A 115 -4.35 7.69 -6.31
CA ASP A 115 -4.02 8.80 -7.21
C ASP A 115 -3.22 9.89 -6.47
N ILE A 116 -2.34 10.60 -7.19
CA ILE A 116 -1.55 11.69 -6.60
C ILE A 116 -2.42 12.88 -6.18
N GLU A 117 -3.58 13.08 -6.82
CA GLU A 117 -4.57 14.09 -6.45
C GLU A 117 -5.34 13.73 -5.17
N ILE A 118 -5.41 12.43 -4.83
CA ILE A 118 -6.03 11.94 -3.59
C ILE A 118 -5.03 12.01 -2.42
N MET A 119 -3.80 11.55 -2.66
CA MET A 119 -2.74 11.58 -1.65
C MET A 119 -1.36 11.70 -2.29
N SER A 120 -0.65 12.77 -1.93
CA SER A 120 0.72 13.03 -2.37
C SER A 120 1.72 12.04 -1.79
N ASN A 121 2.92 11.99 -2.35
CA ASN A 121 3.98 11.11 -1.88
C ASN A 121 4.41 11.50 -0.45
N GLU A 122 4.45 12.80 -0.16
CA GLU A 122 4.80 13.37 1.13
C GLU A 122 3.77 13.01 2.21
N GLU A 123 2.46 13.09 1.89
CA GLU A 123 1.39 12.70 2.82
C GLU A 123 1.43 11.20 3.15
N ILE A 124 1.72 10.34 2.17
CA ILE A 124 1.88 8.91 2.40
C ILE A 124 3.05 8.62 3.36
N VAL A 125 4.20 9.27 3.13
CA VAL A 125 5.39 9.09 3.98
C VAL A 125 5.15 9.64 5.39
N GLU A 126 4.52 10.81 5.50
CA GLU A 126 4.23 11.43 6.79
C GLU A 126 3.17 10.64 7.57
N GLY A 127 2.12 10.17 6.91
CA GLY A 127 1.12 9.28 7.51
C GLY A 127 1.74 8.00 8.05
N TYR A 128 2.71 7.41 7.33
CA TYR A 128 3.47 6.28 7.84
C TYR A 128 4.32 6.63 9.07
N ARG A 129 5.05 7.75 9.04
CA ARG A 129 5.87 8.22 10.17
C ARG A 129 5.04 8.45 11.43
N GLN A 130 3.92 9.15 11.30
CA GLN A 130 3.02 9.44 12.42
C GLN A 130 2.37 8.17 12.98
N ARG A 131 2.00 7.23 12.12
CA ARG A 131 1.33 6.00 12.53
C ARG A 131 2.25 5.01 13.25
N TRP A 132 3.51 4.94 12.85
CA TRP A 132 4.45 3.97 13.40
C TRP A 132 5.31 4.51 14.55
N ALA A 133 5.18 5.79 14.91
CA ALA A 133 5.85 6.43 16.04
C ALA A 133 7.24 5.84 16.30
N ILE A 134 8.16 6.13 15.37
CA ILE A 134 9.59 6.15 15.70
C ILE A 134 9.80 7.32 16.66
#